data_AF-A0A524EQQ8-F1
#
_entry.id   AF-A0A524EQQ8-F1
#
_cell.length_a   1.000
_cell.length_b   1.000
_cell.length_c   1.000
_cell.angle_alpha   90.00
_cell.angle_beta   90.00
_cell.angle_gamma   90.00
#
_symmetry.space_group_name_H-M   'P 1'
#
loop_
_entity.id
_entity.type
_entity.pdbx_description
1 polymer ?
#
loop_
_entity_poly.entity_id
_entity_poly.type
_entity_poly.pdbx_seq_one_letter_code
_entity_poly.pdbx_strand_id
1 'polypeptide(L)'
;MTEIKMLTKISLIAYAIVTLLYGIIYISVPELIGNLVGWTDPMAPRVFGGLCLVCSVYAIIILRRKEWEGIKLMYSYLFVIFIPTIIINLSLLIVLFPTLPLAGISQFFMGLVSMSLLFLIGLVSYIKQH
;
A
#
# COMPACT_ATOMS: atom_id res chain seq x y z
N MET A 1 16.03 -17.76 -17.92
CA MET A 1 15.14 -17.31 -16.84
C MET A 1 15.98 -17.12 -15.58
N THR A 2 16.02 -15.91 -15.02
CA THR A 2 16.67 -15.68 -13.73
C THR A 2 15.80 -16.24 -12.61
N GLU A 3 16.39 -17.03 -11.73
CA GLU A 3 15.67 -17.54 -10.57
C GLU A 3 15.31 -16.38 -9.63
N ILE A 4 14.05 -16.32 -9.21
CA ILE A 4 13.58 -15.31 -8.27
C ILE A 4 14.08 -15.69 -6.87
N LYS A 5 14.88 -14.81 -6.27
CA LYS A 5 15.41 -14.98 -4.91
C LYS A 5 14.25 -15.08 -3.91
N MET A 6 14.47 -15.84 -2.85
CA MET A 6 13.46 -16.07 -1.80
C MET A 6 12.93 -14.75 -1.22
N LEU A 7 13.80 -13.77 -1.03
CA LEU A 7 13.44 -12.46 -0.49
C LEU A 7 12.41 -11.72 -1.36
N THR A 8 12.55 -11.77 -2.69
CA THR A 8 11.61 -11.18 -3.66
C THR A 8 10.26 -11.90 -3.67
N LYS A 9 10.24 -13.21 -3.42
CA LYS A 9 8.98 -13.97 -3.26
C LYS A 9 8.25 -13.55 -2.00
N ILE A 10 8.96 -13.45 -0.87
CA ILE A 10 8.40 -13.05 0.42
C ILE A 10 7.81 -11.65 0.34
N SER A 11 8.52 -10.70 -0.27
CA SER A 11 8.01 -9.33 -0.40
C SER A 11 6.78 -9.24 -1.30
N LEU A 12 6.75 -9.93 -2.44
CA LEU A 12 5.55 -9.99 -3.27
C LEU A 12 4.33 -10.59 -2.54
N ILE A 13 4.56 -11.62 -1.71
CA ILE A 13 3.50 -12.19 -0.85
C ILE A 13 3.04 -11.15 0.19
N ALA A 14 3.97 -10.45 0.83
CA ALA A 14 3.65 -9.39 1.79
C ALA A 14 2.81 -8.28 1.12
N TYR A 15 3.18 -7.85 -0.09
CA TYR A 15 2.35 -6.90 -0.85
C TYR A 15 0.98 -7.46 -1.14
N ALA A 16 0.88 -8.69 -1.65
CA ALA A 16 -0.40 -9.30 -1.97
C ALA A 16 -1.33 -9.32 -0.76
N ILE A 17 -0.85 -9.75 0.40
CA ILE A 17 -1.64 -9.86 1.63
C ILE A 17 -2.00 -8.48 2.18
N VAL A 18 -1.02 -7.60 2.38
CA VAL A 18 -1.26 -6.31 3.02
C VAL A 18 -2.18 -5.46 2.14
N THR A 19 -1.90 -5.36 0.84
CA THR A 19 -2.77 -4.58 -0.06
C THR A 19 -4.16 -5.19 -0.22
N LEU A 20 -4.32 -6.51 -0.10
CA LEU A 20 -5.64 -7.14 -0.06
C LEU A 20 -6.44 -6.70 1.17
N LEU A 21 -5.82 -6.78 2.35
CA LEU A 21 -6.46 -6.41 3.62
C LEU A 21 -6.82 -4.92 3.62
N TYR A 22 -5.90 -4.05 3.23
CA TYR A 22 -6.17 -2.62 3.06
C TYR A 22 -7.29 -2.38 2.04
N GLY A 23 -7.28 -3.07 0.90
CA GLY A 23 -8.32 -2.94 -0.12
C GLY A 23 -9.71 -3.27 0.42
N ILE A 24 -9.87 -4.41 1.09
CA ILE A 24 -11.15 -4.84 1.68
C ILE A 24 -11.61 -3.87 2.76
N ILE A 25 -10.71 -3.44 3.66
CA ILE A 25 -11.03 -2.54 4.76
C ILE A 25 -11.46 -1.17 4.21
N TYR A 26 -10.68 -0.56 3.32
CA TYR A 26 -10.94 0.79 2.84
C TYR A 26 -12.19 0.88 1.94
N ILE A 27 -12.56 -0.20 1.25
CA ILE A 27 -13.81 -0.27 0.50
C ILE A 27 -15.01 -0.48 1.43
N SER A 28 -14.90 -1.40 2.40
CA SER A 28 -16.04 -1.84 3.22
C SER A 28 -16.32 -0.95 4.43
N VAL A 29 -15.30 -0.35 5.04
CA VAL A 29 -15.44 0.44 6.29
C VAL A 29 -16.41 1.62 6.14
N PRO A 30 -16.38 2.43 5.05
CA PRO A 30 -17.36 3.50 4.87
C PRO A 30 -18.82 3.03 4.91
N GLU A 31 -19.10 1.77 4.55
CA GLU A 31 -20.45 1.20 4.52
C GLU A 31 -20.84 0.53 5.83
N LEU A 32 -19.90 -0.16 6.49
CA LEU A 32 -20.19 -0.97 7.67
C LEU A 32 -20.33 -0.16 8.96
N ILE A 33 -19.57 0.93 9.09
CA ILE A 33 -19.43 1.64 10.37
C ILE A 33 -19.69 3.15 10.23
N GLY A 34 -20.02 3.61 9.02
CA GLY A 34 -20.13 5.02 8.70
C GLY A 34 -18.80 5.74 8.75
N ASN A 35 -18.85 7.07 8.75
CA ASN A 35 -17.69 7.93 8.59
C ASN A 35 -16.96 8.22 9.92
N LEU A 36 -16.59 7.16 10.65
CA LEU A 36 -15.94 7.27 11.97
C LEU A 36 -14.57 7.96 11.95
N VAL A 37 -13.94 8.02 10.79
CA VAL A 37 -12.58 8.54 10.61
C VAL A 37 -12.58 10.04 10.26
N GLY A 38 -13.75 10.62 9.98
CA GLY A 38 -13.85 12.04 9.62
C GLY A 38 -13.39 12.33 8.18
N TRP A 39 -13.52 11.36 7.27
CA TRP A 39 -13.30 11.63 5.85
C TRP A 39 -14.36 12.59 5.34
N THR A 40 -14.02 13.76 4.84
CA THR A 40 -15.05 14.66 4.28
C THR A 40 -15.73 14.07 3.04
N ASP A 41 -15.05 13.17 2.31
CA ASP A 41 -15.56 12.47 1.14
C ASP A 41 -15.28 10.95 1.26
N PRO A 42 -16.32 10.09 1.25
CA PRO A 42 -16.15 8.63 1.27
C PRO A 42 -15.53 8.06 -0.02
N MET A 43 -15.46 8.81 -1.13
CA MET A 43 -14.80 8.36 -2.36
C MET A 43 -13.28 8.22 -2.17
N ALA A 44 -12.64 9.11 -1.42
CA ALA A 44 -11.19 9.09 -1.21
C ALA A 44 -10.68 7.74 -0.65
N PRO A 45 -11.20 7.22 0.49
CA PRO A 45 -10.79 5.91 0.98
C PRO A 45 -11.18 4.78 0.03
N ARG A 46 -12.31 4.86 -0.69
CA ARG A 46 -12.75 3.83 -1.66
C ARG A 46 -11.80 3.70 -2.84
N VAL A 47 -11.39 4.83 -3.43
CA VAL A 47 -10.44 4.85 -4.55
C VAL A 47 -9.10 4.26 -4.11
N PHE A 48 -8.62 4.64 -2.92
CA PHE A 48 -7.40 4.06 -2.38
C PHE A 48 -7.52 2.55 -2.13
N GLY A 49 -8.64 2.10 -1.55
CA GLY A 49 -8.92 0.67 -1.38
C GLY A 49 -8.98 -0.09 -2.71
N GLY A 50 -9.59 0.49 -3.75
CA GLY A 50 -9.59 -0.05 -5.10
C GLY A 50 -8.18 -0.20 -5.69
N LEU A 51 -7.33 0.82 -5.54
CA LEU A 51 -5.93 0.76 -5.95
C LEU A 51 -5.18 -0.37 -5.21
N CYS A 52 -5.40 -0.52 -3.90
CA CYS A 52 -4.83 -1.61 -3.12
C CYS A 52 -5.29 -3.00 -3.60
N LEU A 53 -6.57 -3.17 -3.97
CA LEU A 53 -7.05 -4.42 -4.55
C LEU A 53 -6.37 -4.73 -5.88
N VAL A 54 -6.23 -3.74 -6.77
CA VAL A 54 -5.52 -3.91 -8.05
C VAL A 54 -4.06 -4.31 -7.80
N CYS A 55 -3.38 -3.67 -6.85
CA CYS A 55 -2.04 -4.07 -6.42
C CYS A 55 -1.99 -5.53 -5.96
N SER A 56 -2.95 -5.95 -5.14
CA SER A 56 -2.99 -7.33 -4.63
C SER A 56 -3.14 -8.35 -5.75
N VAL A 57 -4.13 -8.15 -6.62
CA VAL A 57 -4.38 -9.04 -7.77
C VAL A 57 -3.15 -9.08 -8.68
N TYR A 58 -2.54 -7.93 -8.95
CA TYR A 58 -1.36 -7.87 -9.81
C TYR A 58 -0.16 -8.59 -9.18
N ALA A 59 0.05 -8.46 -7.86
CA ALA A 59 1.11 -9.19 -7.14
C ALA A 59 0.92 -10.70 -7.25
N ILE A 60 -0.32 -11.18 -7.10
CA ILE A 60 -0.66 -12.61 -7.21
C ILE A 60 -0.41 -13.14 -8.63
N ILE A 61 -0.79 -12.38 -9.66
CA ILE A 61 -0.56 -12.76 -11.06
C ILE A 61 0.94 -12.87 -11.34
N ILE A 62 1.73 -11.88 -10.91
CA ILE A 62 3.17 -11.85 -11.14
C ILE A 62 3.89 -12.97 -10.36
N LEU A 63 3.47 -13.27 -9.14
CA LEU A 63 3.96 -14.43 -8.37
C LEU A 63 3.78 -15.76 -9.11
N ARG A 64 2.70 -15.90 -9.87
CA ARG A 64 2.45 -17.11 -10.69
C ARG A 64 3.27 -17.15 -11.97
N ARG A 65 3.42 -16.01 -12.67
CA ARG A 65 4.20 -15.92 -13.92
C ARG A 65 5.69 -16.10 -13.70
N LYS A 66 6.21 -15.65 -12.56
CA LYS A 66 7.64 -15.75 -12.19
C LYS A 66 8.59 -15.10 -13.21
N GLU A 67 8.10 -14.12 -13.95
CA GLU A 67 8.88 -13.36 -14.94
C GLU A 67 9.50 -12.12 -14.28
N TRP A 68 10.82 -11.97 -14.39
CA TRP A 68 11.52 -10.87 -13.75
C TRP A 68 11.05 -9.49 -14.26
N GLU A 69 10.77 -9.36 -15.56
CA GLU A 69 10.29 -8.10 -16.13
C GLU A 69 8.94 -7.68 -15.55
N GLY A 70 8.02 -8.62 -15.38
CA GLY A 70 6.73 -8.36 -14.73
C GLY A 70 6.89 -7.97 -13.26
N ILE A 71 7.88 -8.55 -12.55
CA ILE A 71 8.19 -8.17 -11.17
C ILE A 71 8.73 -6.74 -11.08
N LYS A 72 9.62 -6.33 -12.00
CA LYS A 72 10.10 -4.94 -12.04
C LYS A 72 8.94 -3.96 -12.22
N LEU A 73 8.06 -4.24 -13.18
CA LEU A 73 6.93 -3.38 -13.49
C LEU A 73 5.98 -3.27 -12.28
N MET A 74 5.77 -4.37 -11.57
CA MET A 74 5.01 -4.37 -10.31
C MET A 74 5.67 -3.48 -9.24
N TYR A 75 6.97 -3.59 -9.01
CA TYR A 75 7.65 -2.71 -8.06
C TYR A 75 7.57 -1.24 -8.46
N SER A 76 7.78 -0.93 -9.75
CA SER A 76 7.65 0.44 -10.26
C SER A 76 6.25 1.00 -10.03
N TYR A 77 5.20 0.21 -10.31
CA TYR A 77 3.81 0.58 -10.06
C TYR A 77 3.55 0.84 -8.57
N LEU A 78 4.03 -0.07 -7.70
CA LEU A 78 3.90 0.09 -6.24
C LEU A 78 4.62 1.34 -5.73
N PHE A 79 5.80 1.66 -6.25
CA PHE A 79 6.53 2.86 -5.84
C PHE A 79 5.83 4.15 -6.29
N VAL A 80 5.24 4.16 -7.49
CA VAL A 80 4.43 5.28 -7.98
C VAL A 80 3.19 5.51 -7.11
N ILE A 81 2.65 4.47 -6.47
CA ILE A 81 1.53 4.61 -5.52
C ILE A 81 2.02 5.02 -4.13
N PHE A 82 3.01 4.32 -3.58
CA PHE A 82 3.40 4.51 -2.18
C PHE A 82 4.18 5.78 -1.93
N ILE A 83 5.06 6.23 -2.84
CA ILE A 83 5.83 7.46 -2.62
C ILE A 83 4.90 8.68 -2.48
N PRO A 84 3.98 8.95 -3.43
CA PRO A 84 3.03 10.06 -3.26
C PRO A 84 2.12 9.87 -2.05
N THR A 85 1.68 8.64 -1.76
CA THR A 85 0.84 8.35 -0.59
C THR A 85 1.57 8.68 0.72
N ILE A 86 2.84 8.33 0.84
CA ILE A 86 3.68 8.66 2.02
C ILE A 86 3.83 10.18 2.13
N ILE A 87 4.15 10.87 1.04
CA ILE A 87 4.32 12.33 1.02
C ILE A 87 3.02 13.02 1.45
N ILE A 88 1.88 12.65 0.85
CA ILE A 88 0.57 13.24 1.15
C ILE A 88 0.20 13.00 2.62
N ASN A 89 0.33 11.77 3.13
CA ASN A 89 0.01 11.48 4.52
C ASN A 89 0.92 12.24 5.49
N LEU A 90 2.21 12.38 5.18
CA LEU A 90 3.15 13.14 6.00
C LEU A 90 2.81 14.63 6.00
N SER A 91 2.53 15.20 4.82
CA SER A 91 2.13 16.61 4.68
C SER A 91 0.82 16.89 5.43
N LEU A 92 -0.19 16.03 5.28
CA LEU A 92 -1.46 16.17 6.00
C LEU A 92 -1.26 16.06 7.50
N LEU A 93 -0.44 15.11 7.96
CA LEU A 93 -0.15 14.97 9.38
C LEU A 93 0.53 16.22 9.93
N ILE A 94 1.53 16.79 9.24
CA ILE A 94 2.23 18.01 9.70
C ILE A 94 1.30 19.23 9.71
N VAL A 95 0.50 19.42 8.65
CA VAL A 95 -0.33 20.62 8.49
C VAL A 95 -1.57 20.57 9.39
N LEU A 96 -2.20 19.40 9.54
CA LEU A 96 -3.45 19.22 10.28
C LEU A 96 -3.24 18.64 11.68
N PHE A 97 -1.99 18.38 12.12
CA PHE A 97 -1.71 17.83 13.45
C PHE A 97 -2.53 18.47 14.59
N PRO A 98 -2.63 19.81 14.68
CA PRO A 98 -3.30 20.46 15.81
C PRO A 98 -4.83 20.31 15.77
N THR A 99 -5.40 19.98 14.61
CA THR A 99 -6.85 19.90 14.39
C THR A 99 -7.37 18.47 14.29
N LEU A 100 -6.47 17.48 14.18
CA LEU A 100 -6.84 16.08 14.04
C LEU A 100 -7.22 15.46 15.40
N PRO A 101 -8.31 14.67 15.47
CA PRO A 101 -8.59 13.86 16.64
C PRO A 101 -7.52 12.76 16.80
N LEU A 102 -7.35 12.25 18.03
CA LEU A 102 -6.34 11.22 18.34
C LEU A 102 -6.47 9.98 17.43
N ALA A 103 -7.69 9.58 17.09
CA ALA A 103 -7.95 8.49 16.16
C ALA A 103 -7.40 8.77 14.74
N GLY A 104 -7.55 10.01 14.25
CA GLY A 104 -7.00 10.43 12.96
C GLY A 104 -5.48 10.41 12.96
N ILE A 105 -4.85 10.92 14.03
CA ILE A 105 -3.39 10.89 14.22
C ILE A 105 -2.87 9.44 14.19
N SER A 106 -3.51 8.54 14.94
CA SER A 106 -3.15 7.12 14.97
C SER A 106 -3.25 6.48 13.58
N GLN A 107 -4.32 6.78 12.83
CA GLN A 107 -4.51 6.25 11.49
C GLN A 107 -3.46 6.75 10.49
N PHE A 108 -3.19 8.06 10.44
CA PHE A 108 -2.16 8.63 9.57
C PHE A 108 -0.77 8.05 9.90
N PHE A 109 -0.46 7.90 11.19
CA PHE A 109 0.80 7.32 11.62
C PHE A 109 0.93 5.84 11.22
N MET A 110 -0.10 5.02 11.44
CA MET A 110 -0.09 3.61 11.03
C MET A 110 -0.04 3.46 9.51
N GLY A 111 -0.70 4.34 8.77
CA GLY A 111 -0.59 4.42 7.31
C GLY A 111 0.84 4.72 6.85
N LEU A 112 1.49 5.71 7.46
CA LEU A 112 2.89 6.05 7.16
C LEU A 112 3.84 4.90 7.46
N VAL A 113 3.71 4.26 8.62
CA VAL A 113 4.58 3.13 9.01
C VAL A 113 4.40 1.95 8.08
N SER A 114 3.16 1.54 7.81
CA SER A 114 2.88 0.38 6.95
C SER A 114 3.35 0.59 5.51
N MET A 115 3.05 1.74 4.91
CA MET A 115 3.46 2.06 3.54
C MET A 115 4.98 2.23 3.42
N SER A 116 5.64 2.80 4.43
CA SER A 116 7.10 2.93 4.46
C SER A 116 7.78 1.58 4.60
N LEU A 117 7.29 0.69 5.48
CA LEU A 117 7.83 -0.66 5.63
C LEU A 117 7.68 -1.46 4.34
N LEU A 118 6.49 -1.42 3.75
CA LEU A 118 6.23 -2.05 2.47
C LEU A 118 7.17 -1.49 1.39
N PHE A 119 7.28 -0.18 1.25
CA PHE A 119 8.20 0.46 0.30
C PHE A 119 9.65 -0.01 0.48
N LEU A 120 10.17 -0.01 1.72
CA LEU A 120 11.54 -0.44 2.02
C LEU A 120 11.76 -1.92 1.68
N ILE A 121 10.82 -2.79 2.03
CA ILE A 121 10.89 -4.22 1.69
C ILE A 121 10.95 -4.39 0.17
N GLY A 122 10.14 -3.66 -0.59
CA GLY A 122 10.17 -3.73 -2.05
C GLY A 122 11.45 -3.18 -2.65
N LEU A 123 11.95 -2.05 -2.15
CA LEU A 123 13.21 -1.44 -2.60
C LEU A 123 14.38 -2.41 -2.38
N VAL A 124 14.51 -2.95 -1.18
CA VAL A 124 15.56 -3.93 -0.84
C VAL A 124 15.41 -5.19 -1.70
N SER A 125 14.18 -5.65 -1.94
CA SER A 125 13.92 -6.80 -2.80
C SER A 125 14.29 -6.56 -4.26
N TYR A 126 14.05 -5.36 -4.75
CA TYR A 126 14.38 -4.95 -6.10
C TYR A 126 15.90 -4.89 -6.30
N ILE A 127 16.60 -4.19 -5.40
CA ILE A 127 18.06 -4.04 -5.44
C ILE A 127 18.75 -5.39 -5.31
N LYS A 128 18.32 -6.24 -4.36
CA LYS A 128 18.95 -7.55 -4.15
C LYS A 128 18.65 -8.56 -5.25
N GLN A 129 17.64 -8.35 -6.10
CA GLN A 129 17.31 -9.26 -7.19
C GLN A 129 18.07 -8.95 -8.49
N HIS A 130 18.48 -7.69 -8.66
CA HIS A 130 19.55 -7.30 -9.58
C HIS A 130 20.90 -7.86 -9.11
#